data_AF-A0A5C1ZZG4-F1
#
_entry.id   AF-A0A5C1ZZG4-F1
#
_cell.length_a   1.000
_cell.length_b   1.000
_cell.length_c   1.000
_cell.angle_alpha   90.00
_cell.angle_beta   90.00
_cell.angle_gamma   90.00
#
_symmetry.space_group_name_H-M   'P 1'
#
loop_
_entity.id
_entity.type
_entity.pdbx_description
1 polymer ?
#
loop_
_entity_poly.entity_id
_entity_poly.type
_entity_poly.pdbx_seq_one_letter_code
_entity_poly.pdbx_strand_id
1 'polypeptide(L)'
;GAMRFPASASCLDFYLRRYGLALNERFPNPGTVDTSIFYGGERYLWKAGEKPPALFRRVCEGWQAFLSNGYYDEDMMLVSPNAITEALKLGFLQQAHQFWQIWLTRFEGESFSSCIERIFFGAHPPGGEQWRFPEDWYIFKVMGVGTGGLGPVFGSGFI
;
A
#
# COMPACT_ATOMS: atom_id res chain seq x y z
N GLY A 1 -0.48 18.57 -10.46
CA GLY A 1 0.97 18.65 -10.71
C GLY A 1 1.72 17.82 -9.68
N ALA A 2 3.05 17.83 -9.70
CA ALA A 2 3.86 17.17 -8.67
C ALA A 2 3.75 17.89 -7.32
N MET A 3 3.61 17.14 -6.22
CA MET A 3 3.34 17.72 -4.89
C MET A 3 3.85 16.88 -3.70
N ARG A 4 4.13 15.59 -3.90
CA ARG A 4 4.55 14.65 -2.86
C ARG A 4 5.81 13.94 -3.33
N PHE A 5 6.90 14.10 -2.60
CA PHE A 5 8.20 13.56 -2.99
C PHE A 5 8.70 12.61 -1.91
N PRO A 6 8.82 11.31 -2.20
CA PRO A 6 9.30 10.34 -1.23
C PRO A 6 10.82 10.46 -1.04
N ALA A 7 11.29 10.25 0.19
CA ALA A 7 12.72 10.27 0.50
C ALA A 7 13.54 9.19 -0.26
N SER A 8 12.87 8.14 -0.77
CA SER A 8 13.49 7.11 -1.60
C SER A 8 13.79 7.55 -3.04
N ALA A 9 13.27 8.69 -3.50
CA ALA A 9 13.57 9.24 -4.82
C ALA A 9 14.97 9.92 -4.83
N SER A 10 16.03 9.13 -4.65
CA SER A 10 17.41 9.59 -4.45
C SER A 10 17.92 10.51 -5.55
N CYS A 11 17.59 10.23 -6.82
CA CYS A 11 17.94 11.07 -7.95
C CYS A 11 17.27 12.46 -7.85
N LEU A 12 15.99 12.51 -7.49
CA LEU A 12 15.28 13.77 -7.27
C LEU A 12 15.87 14.53 -6.08
N ASP A 13 16.08 13.85 -4.94
CA ASP A 13 16.68 14.46 -3.74
C ASP A 13 18.06 15.05 -4.03
N PHE A 14 18.88 14.37 -4.83
CA PHE A 14 20.17 14.88 -5.30
C PHE A 14 20.04 16.24 -5.99
N TYR A 15 19.12 16.37 -6.95
CA TYR A 15 18.89 17.63 -7.65
C TYR A 15 18.28 18.70 -6.75
N LEU A 16 17.31 18.35 -5.90
CA LEU A 16 16.71 19.30 -4.96
C LEU A 16 17.78 19.89 -4.03
N ARG A 17 18.65 19.05 -3.46
CA ARG A 17 19.77 19.52 -2.62
C ARG A 17 20.77 20.37 -3.40
N ARG A 18 21.11 19.97 -4.64
CA ARG A 18 22.04 20.73 -5.50
C ARG A 18 21.57 22.17 -5.73
N TYR A 19 20.26 22.39 -5.80
CA TYR A 19 19.67 23.72 -5.99
C TYR A 19 19.16 24.38 -4.70
N GLY A 20 19.45 23.82 -3.53
CA GLY A 20 19.03 24.38 -2.24
C GLY A 20 17.52 24.29 -1.97
N LEU A 21 16.82 23.37 -2.65
CA LEU A 21 15.37 23.13 -2.54
C LEU A 21 15.05 21.96 -1.61
N ALA A 22 15.84 21.75 -0.56
CA ALA A 22 15.67 20.63 0.35
C ALA A 22 14.27 20.64 0.97
N LEU A 23 13.59 19.49 0.92
CA LEU A 23 12.26 19.32 1.47
C LEU A 23 12.38 19.08 2.98
N ASN A 24 12.12 20.11 3.77
CA ASN A 24 12.25 20.05 5.22
C ASN A 24 10.96 19.62 5.93
N GLU A 25 9.83 19.61 5.21
CA GLU A 25 8.52 19.29 5.76
C GLU A 25 7.97 17.99 5.17
N ARG A 26 7.36 17.17 6.04
CA ARG A 26 6.65 15.97 5.62
C ARG A 26 5.32 16.39 5.01
N PHE A 27 4.99 15.80 3.87
CA PHE A 27 3.68 16.04 3.26
C PHE A 27 2.55 15.53 4.17
N PRO A 28 1.46 16.30 4.36
CA PRO A 28 0.35 15.94 5.24
C PRO A 28 -0.55 14.87 4.60
N ASN A 29 -0.06 13.63 4.56
CA ASN A 29 -0.83 12.50 4.08
C ASN A 29 -1.92 12.10 5.11
N PRO A 30 -3.04 11.49 4.67
CA PRO A 30 -4.05 10.94 5.57
C PRO A 30 -3.45 10.07 6.69
N GLY A 31 -3.84 10.32 7.93
CA GLY A 31 -3.34 9.62 9.12
C GLY A 31 -1.98 10.09 9.65
N THR A 32 -1.21 10.87 8.88
CA THR A 32 0.02 11.54 9.39
C THR A 32 -0.27 12.87 10.08
N VAL A 33 -1.43 13.44 9.78
CA VAL A 33 -2.05 14.60 10.42
C VAL A 33 -3.50 14.24 10.76
N ASP A 34 -4.15 15.04 11.60
CA ASP A 34 -5.57 14.86 11.89
C ASP A 34 -6.38 14.88 10.60
N THR A 35 -7.13 13.80 10.39
CA THR A 35 -7.81 13.51 9.13
C THR A 35 -9.30 13.26 9.40
N SER A 36 -10.17 13.86 8.59
CA SER A 36 -11.59 13.53 8.56
C SER A 36 -11.89 12.71 7.30
N ILE A 37 -12.48 11.54 7.48
CA ILE A 37 -12.95 10.68 6.38
C ILE A 37 -14.48 10.84 6.30
N PHE A 38 -14.97 11.21 5.13
CA PHE A 38 -16.41 11.28 4.85
C PHE A 38 -16.80 10.05 4.03
N TYR A 39 -17.64 9.19 4.61
CA TYR A 39 -18.04 7.92 3.99
C TYR A 39 -19.48 7.58 4.38
N GLY A 40 -20.32 7.23 3.41
CA GLY A 40 -21.72 6.85 3.67
C GLY A 40 -22.57 7.95 4.32
N GLY A 41 -22.24 9.23 4.12
CA GLY A 41 -22.91 10.37 4.75
C GLY A 41 -22.42 10.69 6.17
N GLU A 42 -21.53 9.86 6.73
CA GLU A 42 -20.98 10.01 8.08
C GLU A 42 -19.55 10.57 8.06
N ARG A 43 -19.17 11.25 9.15
CA ARG A 43 -17.80 11.74 9.37
C ARG A 43 -17.08 10.90 10.40
N TYR A 44 -15.94 10.34 10.01
CA TYR A 44 -15.04 9.59 10.88
C TYR A 44 -13.75 10.38 11.13
N LEU A 45 -13.37 10.51 12.39
CA LEU A 45 -12.13 11.20 12.78
C LEU A 45 -10.99 10.20 12.93
N TRP A 46 -9.88 10.49 12.27
CA TRP A 46 -8.62 9.76 12.38
C TRP A 46 -7.55 10.73 12.88
N LYS A 47 -7.22 10.63 14.17
CA LYS A 47 -6.16 11.43 14.77
C LYS A 47 -4.79 11.06 14.23
N ALA A 48 -3.91 12.04 14.12
CA ALA A 48 -2.55 11.85 13.63
C ALA A 48 -1.82 10.73 14.39
N GLY A 49 -1.26 9.76 13.66
CA GLY A 49 -0.47 8.66 14.21
C GLY A 49 -1.28 7.58 14.95
N GLU A 50 -2.59 7.75 15.12
CA GLU A 50 -3.45 6.73 15.73
C GLU A 50 -3.87 5.67 14.70
N LYS A 51 -4.48 4.58 15.20
CA LYS A 51 -5.15 3.62 14.33
C LYS A 51 -6.35 4.29 13.62
N PRO A 52 -6.66 3.85 12.39
CA PRO A 52 -7.82 4.33 11.66
C PRO A 52 -9.13 3.96 12.40
N PRO A 53 -10.24 4.66 12.12
CA PRO A 53 -11.54 4.37 12.72
C PRO A 53 -11.94 2.92 12.49
N ALA A 54 -12.69 2.34 13.44
CA ALA A 54 -12.97 0.89 13.46
C ALA A 54 -13.53 0.34 12.15
N LEU A 55 -14.37 1.13 11.44
CA LEU A 55 -14.91 0.78 10.13
C LEU A 55 -13.82 0.45 9.09
N PHE A 56 -12.69 1.16 9.12
CA PHE A 56 -11.60 1.02 8.15
C PHE A 56 -10.53 0.02 8.58
N ARG A 57 -10.61 -0.51 9.81
CA ARG A 57 -9.52 -1.24 10.44
C ARG A 57 -9.16 -2.52 9.71
N ARG A 58 -10.15 -3.34 9.32
CA ARG A 58 -9.90 -4.61 8.60
C ARG A 58 -9.07 -4.38 7.34
N VAL A 59 -9.47 -3.40 6.54
CA VAL A 59 -8.79 -3.06 5.29
C VAL A 59 -7.37 -2.56 5.55
N CYS A 60 -7.21 -1.64 6.52
CA CYS A 60 -5.89 -1.12 6.88
C CYS A 60 -4.96 -2.20 7.43
N GLU A 61 -5.43 -3.02 8.37
CA GLU A 61 -4.63 -4.06 9.00
C GLU A 61 -4.31 -5.19 8.02
N GLY A 62 -5.26 -5.57 7.15
CA GLY A 62 -5.02 -6.52 6.06
C GLY A 62 -3.94 -6.01 5.09
N TRP A 63 -4.02 -4.75 4.66
CA TRP A 63 -3.00 -4.17 3.79
C TRP A 63 -1.62 -4.09 4.47
N GLN A 64 -1.55 -3.70 5.75
CA GLN A 64 -0.30 -3.68 6.50
C GLN A 64 0.28 -5.09 6.70
N ALA A 65 -0.57 -6.08 6.94
CA ALA A 65 -0.17 -7.48 7.03
C ALA A 65 0.36 -8.00 5.69
N PHE A 66 -0.26 -7.63 4.57
CA PHE A 66 0.24 -7.93 3.23
C PHE A 66 1.65 -7.37 3.00
N LEU A 67 1.86 -6.09 3.31
CA LEU A 67 3.17 -5.45 3.15
C LEU A 67 4.25 -6.07 4.04
N SER A 68 3.88 -6.52 5.24
CA SER A 68 4.84 -7.01 6.25
C SER A 68 5.13 -8.50 6.10
N ASN A 69 4.10 -9.30 5.83
CA ASN A 69 4.16 -10.76 5.86
C ASN A 69 4.22 -11.35 4.45
N GLY A 70 3.74 -10.64 3.43
CA GLY A 70 3.60 -11.14 2.08
C GLY A 70 2.24 -11.79 1.86
N TYR A 71 2.19 -12.74 0.92
CA TYR A 71 0.94 -13.39 0.53
C TYR A 71 1.19 -14.88 0.27
N TYR A 72 0.33 -15.73 0.82
CA TYR A 72 0.33 -17.15 0.50
C TYR A 72 -0.63 -17.40 -0.66
N ASP A 73 -0.05 -17.66 -1.83
CA ASP A 73 -0.78 -17.90 -3.07
C ASP A 73 -0.80 -19.40 -3.36
N GLU A 74 -1.88 -20.06 -2.93
CA GLU A 74 -2.18 -21.50 -3.08
C GLU A 74 -1.09 -22.46 -2.58
N ASP A 75 0.02 -22.53 -3.27
CA ASP A 75 1.15 -23.44 -3.07
C ASP A 75 2.41 -22.73 -2.57
N MET A 76 2.48 -21.40 -2.67
CA MET A 76 3.71 -20.65 -2.48
C MET A 76 3.53 -19.43 -1.59
N MET A 77 4.47 -19.24 -0.66
CA MET A 77 4.59 -17.99 0.08
C MET A 77 5.41 -16.98 -0.72
N LEU A 78 4.78 -15.88 -1.11
CA LEU A 78 5.44 -14.75 -1.76
C LEU A 78 6.02 -13.82 -0.70
N VAL A 79 7.30 -13.51 -0.84
CA VAL A 79 8.05 -12.68 0.10
C VAL A 79 7.45 -11.29 0.20
N SER A 80 7.38 -10.74 1.42
CA SER A 80 6.72 -9.47 1.68
C SER A 80 7.37 -8.29 0.95
N PRO A 81 6.57 -7.31 0.48
CA PRO A 81 7.09 -6.07 -0.10
C PRO A 81 8.10 -5.35 0.79
N ASN A 82 7.90 -5.36 2.11
CA ASN A 82 8.83 -4.77 3.06
C ASN A 82 10.18 -5.51 3.09
N ALA A 83 10.16 -6.85 3.05
CA ALA A 83 11.40 -7.64 3.00
C ALA A 83 12.17 -7.43 1.69
N ILE A 84 11.46 -7.32 0.55
CA ILE A 84 12.09 -6.99 -0.75
C ILE A 84 12.72 -5.59 -0.69
N THR A 85 12.00 -4.62 -0.14
CA THR A 85 12.50 -3.25 0.07
C THR A 85 13.74 -3.22 0.96
N GLU A 86 13.77 -4.04 2.01
CA GLU A 86 14.93 -4.13 2.91
C GLU A 86 16.13 -4.78 2.21
N ALA A 87 15.92 -5.85 1.44
CA ALA A 87 16.98 -6.45 0.62
C ALA A 87 17.59 -5.44 -0.37
N LEU A 88 16.76 -4.58 -0.99
CA LEU A 88 17.24 -3.49 -1.85
C LEU A 88 18.08 -2.47 -1.08
N LYS A 89 17.65 -2.05 0.11
CA LYS A 89 18.40 -1.09 0.95
C LYS A 89 19.74 -1.63 1.43
N LEU A 90 19.79 -2.91 1.77
CA LEU A 90 21.01 -3.59 2.24
C LEU A 90 21.94 -4.02 1.10
N GLY A 91 21.55 -3.82 -0.16
CA GLY A 91 22.36 -4.18 -1.33
C GLY A 91 22.32 -5.65 -1.72
N PHE A 92 21.38 -6.44 -1.20
CA PHE A 92 21.15 -7.84 -1.57
C PHE A 92 20.37 -7.95 -2.89
N LEU A 93 20.94 -7.38 -3.96
CA LEU A 93 20.24 -7.16 -5.23
C LEU A 93 19.79 -8.45 -5.92
N GLN A 94 20.62 -9.50 -5.89
CA GLN A 94 20.27 -10.79 -6.49
C GLN A 94 19.07 -11.43 -5.77
N GLN A 95 19.04 -11.36 -4.44
CA GLN A 95 17.94 -11.88 -3.64
C GLN A 95 16.65 -11.07 -3.89
N ALA A 96 16.75 -9.73 -3.88
CA ALA A 96 15.62 -8.86 -4.19
C ALA A 96 15.04 -9.14 -5.59
N HIS A 97 15.91 -9.33 -6.59
CA HIS A 97 15.51 -9.70 -7.94
C HIS A 97 14.74 -11.03 -7.96
N GLN A 98 15.27 -12.07 -7.30
CA GLN A 98 14.60 -13.38 -7.24
C GLN A 98 13.22 -13.29 -6.60
N PHE A 99 13.09 -12.56 -5.48
CA PHE A 99 11.82 -12.36 -4.82
C PHE A 99 10.82 -11.58 -5.68
N TRP A 100 11.26 -10.50 -6.34
CA TRP A 100 10.41 -9.70 -7.21
C TRP A 100 9.96 -10.45 -8.47
N GLN A 101 10.83 -11.28 -9.05
CA GLN A 101 10.50 -12.08 -10.22
C GLN A 101 9.37 -13.08 -9.96
N ILE A 102 9.22 -13.57 -8.73
CA ILE A 102 8.11 -14.44 -8.34
C ILE A 102 6.79 -13.65 -8.38
N TRP A 103 6.77 -12.43 -7.84
CA TRP A 103 5.60 -11.55 -7.91
C TRP A 103 5.20 -11.25 -9.36
N LEU A 104 6.18 -10.92 -10.22
CA LEU A 104 5.93 -10.69 -11.65
C LEU A 104 5.30 -11.91 -12.31
N THR A 105 5.91 -13.08 -12.14
CA THR A 105 5.41 -14.33 -12.73
C THR A 105 3.97 -14.64 -12.33
N ARG A 106 3.55 -14.29 -11.11
CA ARG A 106 2.20 -14.54 -10.61
C ARG A 106 1.17 -13.47 -10.99
N PHE A 107 1.59 -12.21 -11.19
CA PHE A 107 0.66 -11.07 -11.28
C PHE A 107 0.88 -10.09 -12.45
N GLU A 108 1.85 -10.27 -13.35
CA GLU A 108 2.17 -9.34 -14.46
C GLU A 108 0.99 -9.05 -15.41
N GLY A 109 0.02 -9.97 -15.50
CA GLY A 109 -1.20 -9.80 -16.31
C GLY A 109 -2.44 -9.35 -15.52
N GLU A 110 -2.32 -9.13 -14.22
CA GLU A 110 -3.47 -8.85 -13.36
C GLU A 110 -3.68 -7.35 -13.11
N SER A 111 -4.95 -6.95 -13.15
CA SER A 111 -5.35 -5.61 -12.73
C SER A 111 -5.19 -5.45 -11.22
N PHE A 112 -5.08 -4.21 -10.76
CA PHE A 112 -5.05 -3.94 -9.34
C PHE A 112 -6.33 -4.43 -8.65
N SER A 113 -7.50 -4.27 -9.28
CA SER A 113 -8.75 -4.85 -8.78
C SER A 113 -8.71 -6.37 -8.61
N SER A 114 -8.29 -7.11 -9.65
CA SER A 114 -8.30 -8.58 -9.61
C SER A 114 -7.35 -9.13 -8.55
N CYS A 115 -6.17 -8.50 -8.40
CA CYS A 115 -5.24 -8.85 -7.33
C CYS A 115 -5.83 -8.61 -5.94
N ILE A 116 -6.54 -7.49 -5.73
CA ILE A 116 -7.19 -7.22 -4.44
C ILE A 116 -8.26 -8.29 -4.16
N GLU A 117 -9.05 -8.68 -5.15
CA GLU A 117 -10.02 -9.78 -5.03
C GLU A 117 -9.33 -11.08 -4.61
N ARG A 118 -8.30 -11.49 -5.36
CA ARG A 118 -7.55 -12.73 -5.11
C ARG A 118 -6.86 -12.74 -3.73
N ILE A 119 -6.22 -11.64 -3.34
CA ILE A 119 -5.44 -11.55 -2.09
C ILE A 119 -6.35 -11.46 -0.87
N PHE A 120 -7.33 -10.55 -0.88
CA PHE A 120 -8.06 -10.19 0.35
C PHE A 120 -9.43 -10.85 0.48
N PHE A 121 -10.02 -11.30 -0.63
CA PHE A 121 -11.26 -12.07 -0.64
C PHE A 121 -11.01 -13.56 -0.91
N GLY A 122 -9.75 -13.96 -1.11
CA GLY A 122 -9.35 -15.36 -1.26
C GLY A 122 -9.30 -16.14 0.06
N ALA A 123 -8.80 -17.38 -0.02
CA ALA A 123 -8.77 -18.32 1.11
C ALA A 123 -7.73 -17.99 2.19
N HIS A 124 -6.66 -17.26 1.83
CA HIS A 124 -5.53 -16.97 2.71
C HIS A 124 -5.26 -15.46 2.80
N PRO A 125 -6.22 -14.67 3.29
CA PRO A 125 -6.08 -13.22 3.35
C PRO A 125 -4.96 -12.82 4.32
N PRO A 126 -4.07 -11.89 3.93
CA PRO A 126 -3.08 -11.34 4.85
C PRO A 126 -3.74 -10.75 6.09
N GLY A 127 -3.21 -11.12 7.27
CA GLY A 127 -3.81 -10.74 8.57
C GLY A 127 -4.88 -11.71 9.07
N GLY A 128 -5.25 -12.73 8.29
CA GLY A 128 -6.16 -13.81 8.71
C GLY A 128 -7.64 -13.41 8.75
N GLU A 129 -8.00 -12.19 8.37
CA GLU A 129 -9.38 -11.73 8.28
C GLU A 129 -9.73 -11.45 6.80
N GLN A 130 -10.64 -12.25 6.26
CA GLN A 130 -11.14 -12.08 4.89
C GLN A 130 -11.96 -10.79 4.77
N TRP A 131 -11.76 -10.07 3.68
CA TRP A 131 -12.55 -8.88 3.37
C TRP A 131 -13.97 -9.27 2.94
N ARG A 132 -14.93 -8.39 3.25
CA ARG A 132 -16.36 -8.55 2.98
C ARG A 132 -16.75 -7.76 1.75
N PHE A 133 -17.41 -8.45 0.83
CA PHE A 133 -17.95 -7.81 -0.36
C PHE A 133 -19.43 -7.46 -0.14
N PRO A 134 -19.87 -6.23 -0.48
CA PRO A 134 -19.10 -5.18 -1.15
C PRO A 134 -18.43 -4.15 -0.21
N GLU A 135 -18.59 -4.26 1.11
CA GLU A 135 -18.25 -3.18 2.05
C GLU A 135 -16.76 -2.83 2.06
N ASP A 136 -15.88 -3.81 2.27
CA ASP A 136 -14.45 -3.58 2.38
C ASP A 136 -13.82 -3.19 1.04
N TRP A 137 -14.44 -3.65 -0.06
CA TRP A 137 -14.08 -3.24 -1.41
C TRP A 137 -14.24 -1.73 -1.60
N TYR A 138 -15.39 -1.18 -1.22
CA TYR A 138 -15.65 0.26 -1.31
C TYR A 138 -14.80 1.05 -0.31
N ILE A 139 -14.62 0.53 0.91
CA ILE A 139 -13.75 1.14 1.92
C ILE A 139 -12.32 1.27 1.38
N PHE A 140 -11.76 0.22 0.78
CA PHE A 140 -10.41 0.27 0.21
C PHE A 140 -10.31 1.27 -0.95
N LYS A 141 -11.32 1.34 -1.81
CA LYS A 141 -11.37 2.33 -2.89
C LYS A 141 -11.32 3.77 -2.39
N VAL A 142 -11.96 4.07 -1.25
CA VAL A 142 -12.04 5.42 -0.67
C VAL A 142 -10.80 5.75 0.17
N MET A 143 -10.29 4.78 0.92
CA MET A 143 -9.19 4.99 1.88
C MET A 143 -7.81 4.87 1.23
N GLY A 144 -7.65 3.91 0.32
CA GLY A 144 -6.39 3.59 -0.35
C GLY A 144 -5.31 3.10 0.62
N VAL A 145 -4.06 3.48 0.35
CA VAL A 145 -2.86 2.97 1.04
C VAL A 145 -2.00 4.09 1.64
N GLY A 146 -2.63 5.20 2.02
CA GLY A 146 -1.96 6.36 2.62
C GLY A 146 -1.73 7.55 1.69
N THR A 147 -2.25 7.52 0.45
CA THR A 147 -2.19 8.64 -0.50
C THR A 147 -3.55 9.20 -0.91
N GLY A 148 -4.63 8.69 -0.31
CA GLY A 148 -6.01 8.93 -0.70
C GLY A 148 -6.62 7.71 -1.40
N GLY A 149 -7.89 7.80 -1.79
CA GLY A 149 -8.62 6.70 -2.42
C GLY A 149 -8.01 6.23 -3.73
N LEU A 150 -7.92 4.90 -3.90
CA LEU A 150 -7.32 4.25 -5.07
C LEU A 150 -8.36 3.75 -6.07
N GLY A 151 -9.67 3.93 -5.82
CA GLY A 151 -10.72 3.46 -6.72
C GLY A 151 -10.53 3.82 -8.21
N PRO A 152 -10.11 5.06 -8.56
CA PRO A 152 -9.87 5.46 -9.95
C PRO A 152 -8.73 4.70 -10.65
N VAL A 153 -7.81 4.07 -9.91
CA VAL A 153 -6.65 3.36 -10.48
C VAL A 153 -6.81 1.84 -10.44
N PHE A 154 -7.97 1.29 -10.06
CA PHE A 154 -8.16 -0.17 -9.98
C PHE A 154 -7.95 -0.90 -11.32
N GLY A 155 -8.13 -0.21 -12.45
CA GLY A 155 -7.87 -0.76 -13.78
C GLY A 155 -6.39 -0.78 -14.20
N SER A 156 -5.47 -0.23 -13.40
CA SER A 156 -4.03 -0.33 -13.70
C SER A 156 -3.51 -1.74 -13.44
N GLY A 157 -2.32 -2.06 -13.94
CA GLY A 157 -1.60 -3.26 -13.51
C GLY A 157 -1.32 -3.22 -12.01
N PHE A 158 -1.29 -4.39 -11.37
CA PHE A 158 -0.90 -4.51 -9.97
C PHE A 158 0.61 -4.37 -9.76
N ILE A 159 1.39 -4.90 -10.70
CA ILE A 159 2.86 -4.94 -10.66
C ILE A 159 3.48 -4.36 -11.93
#